data_AF-Q6YR30-F1
#
_entry.id   AF-Q6YR30-F1
#
_cell.length_a   1.000
_cell.length_b   1.000
_cell.length_c   1.000
_cell.angle_alpha   90.00
_cell.angle_beta   90.00
_cell.angle_gamma   90.00
#
_symmetry.space_group_name_H-M   'P 1'
#
loop_
_entity.id
_entity.type
_entity.pdbx_description
1 polymer ?
#
loop_
_entity_poly.entity_id
_entity_poly.type
_entity_poly.pdbx_seq_one_letter_code
_entity_poly.pdbx_strand_id
1 'polypeptide(L)'
;MSINYQKLEQRFEKIGRLENIINILNWDMACNIKKGSQESRTLEIIDLTQIIKKLLTSQRNQKFAFTNTTRTRNSQFLATS
;
A
#
# COMPACT_ATOMS: atom_id res chain seq x y z
N MET A 1 21.44 -2.50 2.55
CA MET A 1 20.17 -2.67 1.78
C MET A 1 20.27 -1.91 0.46
N SER A 2 19.62 -2.39 -0.61
CA SER A 2 19.63 -1.67 -1.90
C SER A 2 18.77 -0.40 -1.81
N ILE A 3 19.19 0.70 -2.44
CA ILE A 3 18.45 1.98 -2.49
C ILE A 3 17.00 1.79 -3.00
N ASN A 4 16.79 0.82 -3.89
CA ASN A 4 15.47 0.50 -4.44
C ASN A 4 14.55 -0.19 -3.41
N TYR A 5 15.11 -1.01 -2.53
CA TYR A 5 14.36 -1.66 -1.46
C TYR A 5 13.86 -0.63 -0.43
N GLN A 6 14.73 0.28 0.02
CA GLN A 6 14.34 1.34 0.96
C GLN A 6 13.27 2.27 0.39
N LYS A 7 13.36 2.61 -0.90
CA LYS A 7 12.31 3.39 -1.60
C LYS A 7 10.99 2.63 -1.71
N LEU A 8 11.04 1.30 -1.84
CA LEU A 8 9.85 0.46 -1.88
C LEU A 8 9.19 0.40 -0.49
N GLU A 9 9.99 0.18 0.55
CA GLU A 9 9.55 0.15 1.95
C GLU A 9 8.84 1.45 2.36
N GLN A 10 9.45 2.61 2.09
CA GLN A 10 8.81 3.93 2.35
C GLN A 10 7.48 4.11 1.62
N ARG A 11 7.29 3.46 0.46
CA ARG A 11 6.04 3.56 -0.30
C ARG A 11 4.98 2.63 0.28
N PHE A 12 5.35 1.43 0.71
CA PHE A 12 4.44 0.53 1.43
C PHE A 12 4.06 1.09 2.80
N GLU A 13 4.98 1.77 3.48
CA GLU A 13 4.68 2.45 4.74
C GLU A 13 3.59 3.52 4.56
N LYS A 14 3.65 4.29 3.47
CA LYS A 14 2.60 5.26 3.12
C LYS A 14 1.26 4.58 2.83
N ILE A 15 1.27 3.44 2.15
CA ILE A 15 0.05 2.66 1.90
C ILE A 15 -0.53 2.13 3.23
N GLY A 16 0.31 1.58 4.11
CA GLY A 16 -0.13 1.09 5.43
C GLY A 16 -0.74 2.18 6.31
N ARG A 17 -0.25 3.43 6.22
CA ARG A 17 -0.89 4.56 6.89
C ARG A 17 -2.30 4.84 6.39
N LEU A 18 -2.55 4.73 5.08
CA LEU A 18 -3.89 4.90 4.50
C LEU A 18 -4.83 3.77 4.95
N GLU A 19 -4.34 2.54 5.01
CA GLU A 19 -5.09 1.40 5.52
C GLU A 19 -5.46 1.58 7.00
N ASN A 20 -4.53 2.10 7.81
CA ASN A 20 -4.81 2.42 9.21
C ASN A 20 -5.89 3.50 9.36
N ILE A 21 -5.92 4.50 8.47
CA ILE A 21 -7.00 5.50 8.44
C ILE A 21 -8.35 4.84 8.16
N ILE A 22 -8.43 3.92 7.18
CA ILE A 22 -9.66 3.17 6.91
C ILE A 22 -10.11 2.38 8.15
N ASN A 23 -9.19 1.74 8.87
CA ASN A 23 -9.52 1.01 10.09
C ASN A 23 -10.10 1.92 11.19
N ILE A 24 -9.53 3.12 11.37
CA ILE A 24 -10.07 4.11 12.31
C ILE A 24 -11.47 4.58 11.87
N LEU A 25 -11.69 4.81 10.57
CA LEU A 25 -13.00 5.20 10.05
C LEU A 25 -14.05 4.10 10.24
N ASN A 26 -13.67 2.83 10.04
CA ASN A 26 -14.54 1.69 10.31
C ASN A 26 -14.88 1.57 11.81
N TRP A 27 -13.90 1.78 12.68
CA TRP A 27 -14.11 1.79 14.12
C TRP A 27 -15.04 2.95 14.54
N ASP A 28 -14.81 4.16 14.03
CA ASP A 28 -15.67 5.33 14.26
C ASP A 28 -17.10 5.07 13.76
N MET A 29 -17.24 4.44 12.60
CA MET A 29 -18.54 4.06 12.06
C MET A 29 -19.29 3.06 12.95
N ALA A 30 -18.58 2.09 13.53
CA ALA A 30 -19.17 1.11 14.43
C ALA A 30 -19.61 1.72 15.77
N CYS A 31 -18.85 2.68 16.30
CA CYS A 31 -19.08 3.23 17.64
C CYS A 31 -19.92 4.53 17.65
N ASN A 32 -19.74 5.41 16.67
CA ASN A 32 -20.14 6.82 16.78
C ASN A 32 -20.92 7.35 15.58
N ILE A 33 -21.35 6.50 14.63
CA ILE A 33 -21.94 7.03 13.41
C ILE A 33 -23.24 7.79 13.67
N LYS A 34 -23.32 9.02 13.16
CA LYS A 34 -24.54 9.81 13.23
C LYS A 34 -25.57 9.25 12.25
N LYS A 35 -26.84 9.22 12.66
CA LYS A 35 -27.95 8.81 11.79
C LYS A 35 -27.93 9.66 10.51
N GLY A 36 -27.98 8.98 9.35
CA GLY A 36 -27.91 9.62 8.03
C GLY A 36 -26.49 9.90 7.48
N SER A 37 -25.42 9.63 8.24
CA SER A 37 -24.04 9.84 7.78
C SER A 37 -23.35 8.59 7.22
N GLN A 38 -24.02 7.43 7.27
CA GLN A 38 -23.46 6.13 6.84
C GLN A 38 -23.04 6.11 5.38
N GLU A 39 -23.86 6.67 4.49
CA GLU A 39 -23.56 6.69 3.06
C GLU A 39 -22.32 7.52 2.75
N SER A 40 -22.23 8.74 3.28
CA SER A 40 -21.06 9.61 3.14
C SER A 40 -19.79 8.94 3.65
N ARG A 41 -19.85 8.30 4.83
CA ARG A 41 -18.68 7.60 5.39
C ARG A 41 -18.27 6.39 4.55
N THR A 42 -19.25 5.68 3.99
CA THR A 42 -18.99 4.54 3.09
C THR A 42 -18.30 5.01 1.81
N LEU A 43 -18.72 6.15 1.24
CA LEU A 43 -18.08 6.74 0.06
C LEU A 43 -16.62 7.14 0.34
N GLU A 44 -16.34 7.76 1.50
CA GLU A 44 -14.97 8.08 1.91
C GLU A 44 -14.08 6.84 1.98
N ILE A 45 -14.58 5.74 2.55
CA ILE A 45 -13.85 4.47 2.64
C ILE A 45 -13.60 3.88 1.24
N ILE A 46 -14.60 3.93 0.35
CA ILE A 46 -14.47 3.47 -1.04
C ILE A 46 -13.39 4.27 -1.77
N ASP A 47 -13.39 5.60 -1.66
CA ASP A 47 -12.42 6.47 -2.32
C ASP A 47 -11.00 6.20 -1.83
N LEU A 48 -10.81 6.06 -0.50
CA LEU A 48 -9.51 5.70 0.08
C LEU A 48 -9.04 4.32 -0.40
N THR A 49 -9.95 3.34 -0.49
CA THR A 49 -9.64 2.00 -1.00
C THR A 49 -9.19 2.04 -2.45
N GLN A 50 -9.84 2.87 -3.29
CA GLN A 50 -9.43 3.06 -4.68
C GLN A 50 -8.05 3.71 -4.80
N ILE A 51 -7.74 4.68 -3.94
CA ILE A 51 -6.41 5.32 -3.87
C ILE A 51 -5.36 4.27 -3.51
N ILE A 52 -5.58 3.45 -2.48
CA ILE A 52 -4.68 2.36 -2.09
C ILE A 52 -4.44 1.40 -3.26
N LYS A 53 -5.51 0.97 -3.94
CA LYS A 53 -5.41 0.09 -5.11
C LYS A 53 -4.55 0.71 -6.22
N LYS A 54 -4.77 1.99 -6.55
CA LYS A 54 -3.97 2.72 -7.56
C LYS A 54 -2.50 2.84 -7.16
N LEU A 55 -2.20 3.04 -5.87
CA LEU A 55 -0.83 3.10 -5.37
C LEU A 55 -0.14 1.75 -5.48
N LEU A 56 -0.80 0.66 -5.04
CA LEU A 56 -0.28 -0.71 -5.11
C LEU A 56 0.02 -1.14 -6.55
N THR A 57 -0.89 -0.85 -7.48
CA THR A 57 -0.73 -1.25 -8.89
C THR A 57 0.06 -0.24 -9.72
N SER A 58 0.55 0.86 -9.13
CA SER A 58 1.29 1.87 -9.86
C SER A 58 2.53 1.27 -10.55
N GLN A 59 2.74 1.64 -11.82
CA GLN A 59 3.85 1.13 -12.63
C GLN A 59 5.22 1.38 -11.98
N ARG A 60 5.32 2.43 -11.15
CA ARG A 60 6.51 2.74 -10.35
C ARG A 60 6.77 1.71 -9.25
N ASN A 61 5.74 1.26 -8.53
CA ASN A 61 5.88 0.20 -7.51
C ASN A 61 6.23 -1.14 -8.15
N GLN A 62 5.60 -1.46 -9.28
CA GLN A 62 5.94 -2.65 -10.07
C GLN A 62 7.41 -2.62 -10.51
N LYS A 63 7.90 -1.49 -11.05
CA LYS A 63 9.30 -1.34 -11.47
C LYS A 63 10.30 -1.57 -10.33
N PHE A 64 10.01 -1.07 -9.13
CA PHE A 64 10.85 -1.32 -7.95
C PHE A 64 10.81 -2.78 -7.49
N ALA A 65 9.67 -3.45 -7.59
CA ALA A 65 9.57 -4.88 -7.28
C ALA A 65 10.35 -5.74 -8.29
N PHE A 66 10.20 -5.48 -9.60
CA PHE A 66 10.89 -6.24 -10.65
C PHE A 66 12.41 -6.02 -10.69
N THR A 67 12.88 -4.80 -10.43
CA THR A 67 14.33 -4.53 -10.38
C THR A 67 15.02 -5.23 -9.21
N ASN A 68 14.30 -5.50 -8.11
CA ASN A 68 14.83 -6.27 -7.00
C ASN A 68 14.89 -7.77 -7.33
N THR A 69 13.87 -8.36 -7.96
CA THR A 69 13.88 -9.80 -8.32
C THR A 69 14.98 -10.17 -9.32
N THR A 70 15.25 -9.33 -10.32
CA THR A 70 16.34 -9.58 -11.29
C THR A 70 17.71 -9.53 -10.61
N ARG A 71 17.90 -8.61 -9.66
CA ARG A 71 19.18 -8.49 -8.92
C ARG A 71 19.41 -9.69 -8.01
N THR A 72 18.38 -10.16 -7.29
CA THR A 72 18.50 -11.33 -6.40
C THR A 72 18.82 -12.62 -7.18
N ARG A 73 18.19 -12.82 -8.35
CA ARG A 73 18.50 -13.96 -9.23
C ARG A 73 19.96 -13.95 -9.71
N ASN A 74 20.46 -12.80 -10.15
CA ASN A 74 21.84 -12.72 -10.65
C ASN A 74 22.88 -12.91 -9.53
N SER A 75 22.62 -12.43 -8.31
CA SER A 75 23.51 -12.68 -7.17
C SER A 75 23.52 -14.15 -6.72
N GLN A 76 22.39 -14.85 -6.82
CA GLN A 76 22.32 -16.28 -6.51
C GLN A 76 23.05 -17.12 -7.57
N PHE A 77 22.93 -16.78 -8.86
CA PHE A 77 23.61 -17.47 -9.95
C PHE A 77 25.15 -17.35 -9.88
N LEU A 78 25.66 -16.16 -9.53
CA LEU A 78 27.10 -15.92 -9.37
C LEU A 78 27.69 -16.56 -8.11
N ALA A 79 26.87 -16.87 -7.10
CA ALA A 79 27.31 -17.56 -5.88
C ALA A 79 27.35 -19.10 -6.03
N THR A 80 26.77 -19.63 -7.11
CA THR A 80 26.73 -21.07 -7.42
C THR A 80 27.61 -21.46 -8.61
N SER A 81 28.42 -20.54 -9.13
CA SER A 81 29.34 -20.74 -10.27
C SER A 81 30.80 -20.73 -9.83
#